data_AF-A0A439LXM0-F1
#
_entry.id   AF-A0A439LXM0-F1
#
_cell.length_a   1.000
_cell.length_b   1.000
_cell.length_c   1.000
_cell.angle_alpha   90.00
_cell.angle_beta   90.00
_cell.angle_gamma   90.00
#
_symmetry.space_group_name_H-M   'P 1'
#
loop_
_entity.id
_entity.type
_entity.pdbx_description
1 polymer ?
#
loop_
_entity_poly.entity_id
_entity_poly.type
_entity_poly.pdbx_seq_one_letter_code
_entity_poly.pdbx_strand_id
1 'polypeptide(L)' 'MQGNNMDPILQFFAYEHLPPHLRDVSRPFGEMAKSIVDTLPRNPERTVALRKLLESKDAAVRAFLFKDAI' A
#
# COMPACT_ATOMS: atom_id res chain seq x y z
N MET A 1 -15.31 -19.04 15.96
CA MET A 1 -15.31 -18.96 14.48
C MET A 1 -14.29 -17.90 14.07
N GLN A 2 -13.05 -18.30 13.79
CA GLN A 2 -11.98 -17.35 13.41
C GLN A 2 -12.07 -17.11 11.91
N GLY A 3 -12.95 -16.19 11.51
CA GLY A 3 -13.01 -15.69 10.14
C GLY A 3 -11.75 -14.90 9.86
N ASN A 4 -11.05 -15.25 8.78
CA ASN A 4 -9.79 -14.68 8.33
C ASN A 4 -9.74 -13.15 8.55
N ASN A 5 -9.00 -12.71 9.56
CA ASN A 5 -9.01 -11.33 10.08
C ASN A 5 -8.10 -10.39 9.26
N MET A 6 -7.79 -10.78 8.03
CA MET A 6 -6.90 -10.07 7.12
C MET A 6 -7.69 -8.99 6.40
N ASP A 7 -7.22 -7.74 6.43
CA ASP A 7 -7.78 -6.69 5.58
C ASP A 7 -7.49 -7.05 4.11
N PRO A 8 -8.52 -7.34 3.28
CA PRO A 8 -8.29 -7.86 1.92
C PRO A 8 -7.49 -6.91 1.03
N ILE A 9 -7.48 -5.62 1.37
CA ILE A 9 -6.73 -4.58 0.66
C ILE A 9 -5.20 -4.77 0.74
N LEU A 10 -4.69 -5.52 1.74
CA LEU A 10 -3.25 -5.77 1.90
C LEU A 10 -2.61 -6.46 0.68
N GLN A 11 -3.39 -7.25 -0.08
CA GLN A 11 -2.87 -7.90 -1.29
C GLN A 11 -2.38 -6.89 -2.34
N PHE A 12 -2.98 -5.68 -2.37
CA PHE A 12 -2.58 -4.63 -3.30
C PHE A 12 -1.35 -3.86 -2.83
N PHE A 13 -0.82 -4.14 -1.65
CA PHE A 13 0.42 -3.56 -1.13
C PHE A 13 1.65 -4.46 -1.36
N ALA A 14 1.47 -5.68 -1.90
CA ALA A 14 2.58 -6.53 -2.29
C ALA A 14 3.46 -5.81 -3.31
N TYR A 15 4.77 -5.87 -3.12
CA TYR A 15 5.74 -5.18 -3.97
C TYR A 15 6.86 -6.11 -4.47
N GLU A 16 7.00 -7.33 -3.95
CA GLU A 16 8.10 -8.20 -4.36
C GLU A 16 8.01 -8.65 -5.82
N HIS A 17 6.82 -8.62 -6.41
CA HIS A 17 6.61 -8.93 -7.84
C HIS A 17 7.04 -7.80 -8.77
N LEU A 18 7.32 -6.60 -8.26
CA LEU A 18 7.69 -5.44 -9.07
C LEU A 18 9.16 -5.49 -9.50
N PRO A 19 9.50 -4.88 -10.65
CA PRO A 19 10.89 -4.60 -11.02
C PRO A 19 11.61 -3.79 -9.93
N PRO A 20 12.94 -3.94 -9.76
CA PRO A 20 13.67 -3.35 -8.64
C PRO A 20 13.41 -1.84 -8.42
N HIS A 21 13.42 -1.05 -9.49
CA HIS A 21 13.19 0.40 -9.40
C HIS A 21 11.78 0.79 -8.93
N LEU A 22 10.74 0.02 -9.30
CA LEU A 22 9.37 0.26 -8.81
C LEU A 22 9.13 -0.33 -7.43
N ARG A 23 9.84 -1.41 -7.11
CA ARG A 23 9.81 -2.04 -5.79
C ARG A 23 10.26 -1.07 -4.72
N ASP A 24 11.35 -0.34 -4.95
CA ASP A 24 11.88 0.60 -3.96
C ASP A 24 10.94 1.78 -3.70
N VAL A 25 10.20 2.24 -4.72
CA VAL A 25 9.13 3.25 -4.54
C VAL A 25 7.93 2.69 -3.78
N SER A 26 7.55 1.43 -4.05
CA SER A 26 6.35 0.81 -3.47
C SER A 26 6.55 0.24 -2.06
N ARG A 27 7.77 -0.18 -1.71
CA ARG A 27 8.14 -0.80 -0.44
C ARG A 27 7.64 -0.05 0.80
N PRO A 28 7.90 1.26 0.98
CA PRO A 28 7.48 1.97 2.20
C PRO A 28 5.97 1.97 2.40
N PHE A 29 5.17 1.93 1.32
CA PHE A 29 3.71 1.85 1.42
C PHE A 29 3.25 0.48 1.91
N GLY A 30 3.91 -0.60 1.47
CA GLY A 30 3.60 -1.95 1.95
C GLY A 30 3.96 -2.16 3.41
N GLU A 31 5.12 -1.63 3.83
CA GLU A 31 5.54 -1.64 5.24
C GLU A 31 4.59 -0.83 6.13
N MET A 32 4.17 0.37 5.68
CA MET A 32 3.19 1.18 6.40
C MET A 32 1.82 0.51 6.48
N ALA A 33 1.34 -0.12 5.40
CA ALA A 33 0.08 -0.86 5.41
C ALA A 33 0.07 -2.00 6.43
N LYS A 34 1.18 -2.74 6.52
CA LYS A 34 1.39 -3.76 7.54
C LYS A 34 1.36 -3.16 8.96
N SER A 35 2.11 -2.09 9.18
CA SER A 35 2.12 -1.38 10.47
C SER A 35 0.72 -0.93 10.91
N ILE A 36 -0.08 -0.39 10.00
CA ILE A 36 -1.48 0.02 10.28
C ILE A 36 -2.32 -1.17 10.75
N VAL A 37 -2.21 -2.33 10.10
CA VAL A 37 -2.99 -3.52 10.47
C VAL A 37 -2.50 -4.14 11.77
N ASP A 38 -1.19 -4.15 12.00
CA ASP A 38 -0.56 -4.73 13.18
C ASP A 38 -0.78 -3.89 14.45
N THR A 39 -0.93 -2.57 14.33
CA THR A 39 -0.96 -1.64 15.47
C THR A 39 -2.31 -0.98 15.73
N LEU A 40 -3.19 -0.86 14.73
CA LEU A 40 -4.46 -0.14 14.87
C LEU A 40 -5.69 -1.09 14.90
N PRO A 41 -6.69 -0.78 15.75
CA PRO A 41 -7.90 -1.60 15.83
C PRO A 41 -8.69 -1.56 14.53
N ARG A 42 -9.43 -2.64 14.26
CA ARG A 42 -10.30 -2.73 13.10
C ARG A 42 -11.52 -1.82 13.27
N ASN A 43 -11.50 -0.69 12.57
CA ASN A 43 -12.59 0.28 12.54
C ASN A 43 -12.70 0.93 11.13
N PRO A 44 -13.74 1.75 10.88
CA PRO A 44 -13.90 2.44 9.59
C PRO A 44 -12.70 3.31 9.22
N GLU A 45 -12.07 3.99 10.19
CA GLU A 45 -10.91 4.86 9.94
C GLU A 45 -9.67 4.09 9.49
N ARG A 46 -9.42 2.88 10.00
CA ARG A 46 -8.36 1.99 9.49
C ARG A 46 -8.59 1.66 8.02
N THR A 47 -9.85 1.42 7.65
CA THR A 47 -10.20 1.14 6.25
C THR A 47 -9.95 2.37 5.38
N VAL A 48 -10.29 3.58 5.85
CA VAL A 48 -9.99 4.84 5.17
C VAL A 48 -8.48 5.05 5.02
N ALA A 49 -7.71 4.84 6.09
CA ALA A 49 -6.26 4.97 6.08
C ALA A 49 -5.61 4.05 5.04
N LEU A 50 -6.01 2.76 4.99
CA LEU A 50 -5.49 1.80 4.01
C LEU A 50 -5.85 2.18 2.57
N ARG A 51 -7.06 2.68 2.30
CA ARG A 51 -7.43 3.13 0.93
C ARG A 51 -6.62 4.35 0.49
N LYS A 52 -6.51 5.36 1.37
CA LYS A 52 -5.71 6.57 1.08
C LYS A 52 -4.25 6.23 0.87
N LEU A 53 -3.71 5.29 1.64
CA LEU A 53 -2.33 4.82 1.48
C LEU A 53 -2.13 4.10 0.14
N LEU A 54 -3.10 3.30 -0.32
CA LEU A 54 -3.05 2.62 -1.62
C LEU A 54 -3.06 3.64 -2.78
N GLU A 55 -3.96 4.62 -2.71
CA GLU A 55 -4.01 5.73 -3.68
C GLU A 55 -2.67 6.50 -3.71
N SER A 56 -2.08 6.74 -2.53
CA SER A 56 -0.78 7.42 -2.40
C SER A 56 0.36 6.60 -3.02
N LYS A 57 0.36 5.28 -2.83
CA LYS A 57 1.34 4.37 -3.45
C LYS A 57 1.27 4.47 -4.98
N ASP A 58 0.07 4.37 -5.54
CA ASP A 58 -0.13 4.43 -6.99
C ASP A 58 0.26 5.81 -7.55
N ALA A 59 -0.02 6.89 -6.82
CA ALA A 59 0.43 8.24 -7.17
C ALA A 59 1.96 8.37 -7.15
N ALA A 60 2.64 7.81 -6.15
CA ALA A 60 4.10 7.81 -6.07
C ALA A 60 4.74 7.03 -7.23
N VAL A 61 4.18 5.88 -7.60
CA VAL A 61 4.65 5.12 -8.77
C VAL A 61 4.46 5.91 -10.07
N ARG A 62 3.29 6.55 -10.25
CA ARG A 62 3.03 7.43 -11.42
C ARG A 62 4.00 8.61 -11.45
N ALA A 63 4.29 9.23 -10.30
CA ALA A 63 5.24 10.33 -10.19
C ALA A 63 6.67 9.87 -10.56
N PHE A 64 7.10 8.70 -10.10
CA PHE A 64 8.41 8.14 -10.45
C PHE A 64 8.56 7.83 -11.94
N LEU A 65 7.48 7.39 -12.59
CA LEU A 65 7.44 7.06 -14.02
C LEU A 65 7.17 8.27 -14.92
N PHE A 66 6.89 9.43 -14.35
CA PHE A 66 6.54 10.62 -15.11
C PHE A 66 7.71 11.01 -16.02
N LYS A 67 7.41 11.16 -17.31
CA LYS A 67 8.33 11.67 -18.32
C LYS A 67 7.83 13.05 -18.71
N ASP A 68 8.64 14.06 -18.42
CA ASP A 68 8.35 15.40 -18.88
C ASP A 68 8.50 15.47 -20.41
N ALA A 69 7.63 16.22 -21.06
CA ALA A 69 7.74 16.45 -22.50
C ALA A 69 8.75 17.57 -22.73
N ILE A 70 10.00 17.20 -23.00
CA ILE A 70 10.98 18.09 -23.65
C ILE A 70 10.93 17.82 -25.15
#